data_AF-A0A842MR25-F1
#
_entry.id   AF-A0A842MR25-F1
#
_cell.length_a   1.000
_cell.length_b   1.000
_cell.length_c   1.000
_cell.angle_alpha   90.00
_cell.angle_beta   90.00
_cell.angle_gamma   90.00
#
_symmetry.space_group_name_H-M   'P 1'
#
loop_
_entity.id
_entity.type
_entity.pdbx_description
1 polymer ?
#
loop_
_entity_poly.entity_id
_entity_poly.type
_entity_poly.pdbx_seq_one_letter_code
_entity_poly.pdbx_strand_id
1 'polypeptide(L)'
;SYDPKPYGNLTSIHVWVKNDKGEVVFDAWRNNTEMYYEGEWVTGEKILNGRGGALYYMPEDFEREILWSSNGKFTGMEDIINEFGKGCGFAFFSGHGSPGVWADHLPGIPGNRINSQIVGLTVSQVKPYFPYFSLPFFPMEKLSNENKLPVVVVGGCHNSQFNVSSIPTLLDIFLLLLFGKNMWMNTYGQLVPECWSWYMVKLPGRGAIASIGNTGFGWGWEGEFCTVGAGDGWITSEFFRQYGENGYDILGINYVQTQTSYINHFKEFTLPECWWSPDAGWDWIDEKTVQQWVLLGDPSLKLGGYS
;
A
#
# COMPACT_ATOMS: atom_id res chain seq x y z
N SER A 1 -4.58 27.57 -7.29
CA SER A 1 -3.84 26.51 -8.01
C SER A 1 -3.85 25.27 -7.14
N TYR A 2 -3.92 24.08 -7.75
CA TYR A 2 -3.70 22.82 -7.04
C TYR A 2 -2.18 22.64 -6.89
N ASP A 3 -1.66 22.71 -5.67
CA ASP A 3 -0.24 22.61 -5.33
C ASP A 3 -0.10 21.83 -4.01
N PRO A 4 -0.38 20.50 -4.03
CA PRO A 4 -0.27 19.68 -2.84
C PRO A 4 1.18 19.70 -2.32
N LYS A 5 1.34 19.61 -0.99
CA LYS A 5 2.65 19.53 -0.34
C LYS A 5 2.78 18.20 0.39
N PRO A 6 3.99 17.60 0.39
CA PRO A 6 4.24 16.38 1.15
C PRO A 6 3.80 16.49 2.61
N TYR A 7 3.27 15.39 3.15
CA TYR A 7 2.68 15.28 4.48
C TYR A 7 1.38 16.07 4.66
N GLY A 8 0.72 16.41 3.55
CA GLY A 8 -0.56 17.08 3.58
C GLY A 8 -0.48 18.59 3.78
N ASN A 9 -1.65 19.20 3.93
CA ASN A 9 -1.82 20.65 3.99
C ASN A 9 -2.99 21.04 4.88
N LEU A 10 -2.94 22.26 5.41
CA LEU A 10 -4.09 22.87 6.08
C LEU A 10 -5.09 23.35 5.04
N THR A 11 -6.33 22.87 5.14
CA THR A 11 -7.42 23.22 4.23
C THR A 11 -8.63 23.73 5.00
N SER A 12 -9.27 24.78 4.51
CA SER A 12 -10.56 25.25 5.04
C SER A 12 -11.70 24.70 4.20
N ILE A 13 -12.69 24.09 4.86
CA ILE A 13 -13.86 23.45 4.24
C ILE A 13 -15.09 24.31 4.52
N HIS A 14 -15.81 24.70 3.47
CA HIS A 14 -17.11 25.36 3.56
C HIS A 14 -18.18 24.41 3.02
N VAL A 15 -19.15 24.06 3.85
CA VAL A 15 -20.28 23.21 3.47
C VAL A 15 -21.56 24.03 3.60
N TRP A 16 -22.34 24.09 2.52
CA TRP A 16 -23.68 24.64 2.55
C TRP A 16 -24.68 23.69 1.88
N VAL A 17 -25.90 23.64 2.39
CA VAL A 17 -27.00 22.84 1.84
C VAL A 17 -28.14 23.76 1.46
N LYS A 18 -28.70 23.57 0.27
CA LYS A 18 -29.88 24.30 -0.19
C LYS A 18 -31.10 23.38 -0.23
N ASN A 19 -32.27 23.89 0.14
CA ASN A 19 -33.52 23.18 -0.04
C ASN A 19 -33.99 23.21 -1.52
N ASP A 20 -35.14 22.59 -1.79
CA ASP A 20 -35.79 22.55 -3.11
C ASP A 20 -36.17 23.93 -3.67
N LYS A 21 -36.33 24.92 -2.79
CA LYS A 21 -36.56 26.33 -3.15
C LYS A 21 -35.26 27.13 -3.37
N GLY A 22 -34.10 26.50 -3.21
CA GLY A 22 -32.78 27.13 -3.36
C GLY A 22 -32.30 27.95 -2.16
N GLU A 23 -33.02 27.91 -1.03
CA GLU A 23 -32.67 28.61 0.21
C GLU A 23 -31.60 27.82 0.95
N VAL A 24 -30.58 28.50 1.48
CA VAL A 24 -29.53 27.85 2.28
C VAL A 24 -30.10 27.48 3.65
N VAL A 25 -30.18 26.17 3.93
CA VAL A 25 -30.70 25.61 5.18
C VAL A 25 -29.60 25.10 6.12
N PHE A 26 -28.35 25.06 5.64
CA PHE A 26 -27.15 24.77 6.41
C PHE A 26 -25.99 25.53 5.79
N ASP A 27 -25.15 26.16 6.61
CA ASP A 27 -23.93 26.84 6.19
C ASP A 27 -22.92 26.74 7.33
N ALA A 28 -21.78 26.08 7.09
CA ALA A 28 -20.76 25.87 8.10
C ALA A 28 -19.35 25.88 7.51
N TRP A 29 -18.43 26.54 8.22
CA TRP A 29 -17.01 26.52 7.94
C TRP A 29 -16.27 25.64 8.95
N ARG A 30 -15.31 24.86 8.46
CA ARG A 30 -14.24 24.26 9.26
C ARG A 30 -12.92 24.77 8.71
N ASN A 31 -12.28 25.68 9.43
CA ASN A 31 -11.02 26.27 9.01
C ASN A 31 -9.84 25.42 9.50
N ASN A 32 -8.73 25.47 8.75
CA ASN A 32 -7.46 24.84 9.14
C ASN A 32 -7.59 23.33 9.45
N THR A 33 -8.39 22.62 8.67
CA THR A 33 -8.47 21.15 8.76
C THR A 33 -7.18 20.56 8.21
N GLU A 34 -6.49 19.76 9.02
CA GLU A 34 -5.32 19.00 8.58
C GLU A 34 -5.74 17.91 7.60
N MET A 35 -5.08 17.90 6.45
CA MET A 35 -5.25 16.86 5.45
C MET A 35 -4.08 15.89 5.53
N TYR A 36 -4.35 14.61 5.35
CA TYR A 36 -3.38 13.54 5.36
C TYR A 36 -3.47 12.83 4.02
N TYR A 37 -2.36 12.79 3.29
CA TYR A 37 -2.30 12.09 2.01
C TYR A 37 -1.94 10.64 2.23
N GLU A 38 -2.55 9.79 1.42
CA GLU A 38 -2.48 8.35 1.56
C GLU A 38 -1.02 7.86 1.45
N GLY A 39 -0.63 6.96 2.35
CA GLY A 39 0.70 6.35 2.39
C GLY A 39 1.88 7.24 2.77
N GLU A 40 1.78 8.58 2.70
CA GLU A 40 2.94 9.48 2.86
C GLU A 40 3.52 9.48 4.28
N TRP A 41 2.67 9.57 5.30
CA TRP A 41 3.13 9.54 6.69
C TRP A 41 3.68 8.17 7.09
N VAL A 42 3.12 7.10 6.53
CA VAL A 42 3.54 5.72 6.78
C VAL A 42 4.87 5.42 6.11
N THR A 43 5.08 5.88 4.87
CA THR A 43 6.32 5.67 4.12
C THR A 43 7.42 6.66 4.49
N GLY A 44 7.05 7.84 5.00
CA GLY A 44 7.93 8.98 5.19
C GLY A 44 8.85 8.93 6.41
N GLU A 45 9.50 10.07 6.63
CA GLU A 45 10.58 10.32 7.57
C GLU A 45 10.10 11.02 8.86
N LYS A 46 8.81 11.31 8.97
CA LYS A 46 8.27 12.12 10.07
C LYS A 46 7.53 11.29 11.09
N ILE A 47 7.48 11.83 12.30
CA ILE A 47 6.66 11.33 13.41
C ILE A 47 5.27 11.92 13.32
N LEU A 48 4.25 11.07 13.45
CA LEU A 48 2.85 11.43 13.62
C LEU A 48 2.29 10.68 14.82
N ASN A 49 1.64 11.40 15.74
CA ASN A 49 1.08 10.84 16.97
C ASN A 49 2.09 9.97 17.76
N GLY A 50 3.35 10.42 17.81
CA GLY A 50 4.42 9.75 18.57
C GLY A 50 5.08 8.56 17.87
N ARG A 51 4.66 8.20 16.65
CA ARG A 51 5.26 7.12 15.87
C ARG A 51 5.73 7.59 14.48
N GLY A 52 6.95 7.22 14.11
CA GLY A 52 7.55 7.51 12.80
C GLY A 52 7.01 6.62 11.69
N GLY A 53 7.10 7.11 10.45
CA GLY A 53 6.99 6.29 9.25
C GLY A 53 8.21 5.39 9.02
N ALA A 54 8.20 4.61 7.94
CA ALA A 54 9.25 3.65 7.61
C ALA A 54 10.64 4.29 7.50
N LEU A 55 10.77 5.40 6.76
CA LEU A 55 12.07 6.04 6.54
C LEU A 55 12.62 6.75 7.77
N TYR A 56 11.78 7.08 8.76
CA TYR A 56 12.23 7.62 10.04
C TYR A 56 13.13 6.63 10.78
N TYR A 57 12.84 5.33 10.67
CA TYR A 57 13.62 4.28 11.33
C TYR A 57 14.83 3.79 10.54
N MET A 58 14.91 4.12 9.25
CA MET A 58 16.00 3.65 8.41
C MET A 58 17.31 4.34 8.77
N PRO A 59 18.43 3.60 8.81
CA PRO A 59 19.75 4.17 9.11
C PRO A 59 20.14 5.35 8.19
N GLU A 60 20.96 6.26 8.69
CA GLU A 60 21.35 7.49 7.96
C GLU A 60 22.16 7.21 6.68
N ASP A 61 22.88 6.09 6.62
CA ASP A 61 23.70 5.67 5.48
C ASP A 61 22.87 5.14 4.29
N PHE A 62 21.56 4.92 4.46
CA PHE A 62 20.65 4.67 3.35
C PHE A 62 20.28 5.96 2.63
N GLU A 63 20.45 5.97 1.31
CA GLU A 63 19.85 6.98 0.45
C GLU A 63 18.32 6.83 0.47
N ARG A 64 17.62 7.97 0.60
CA ARG A 64 16.15 8.04 0.69
C ARG A 64 15.60 8.65 -0.59
N GLU A 65 14.87 7.85 -1.36
CA GLU A 65 14.14 8.32 -2.53
C GLU A 65 12.64 8.09 -2.32
N ILE A 66 11.85 9.15 -2.54
CA ILE A 66 10.43 9.19 -2.21
C ILE A 66 9.62 9.56 -3.45
N LEU A 67 8.77 8.63 -3.89
CA LEU A 67 7.84 8.83 -4.99
C LEU A 67 6.43 9.02 -4.44
N TRP A 68 5.97 10.27 -4.37
CA TRP A 68 4.62 10.60 -3.94
C TRP A 68 3.87 11.39 -5.00
N SER A 69 2.55 11.27 -4.98
CA SER A 69 1.70 12.06 -5.85
C SER A 69 1.74 13.54 -5.47
N SER A 70 1.91 13.88 -4.17
CA SER A 70 2.03 15.26 -3.69
C SER A 70 3.35 15.94 -4.04
N ASN A 71 4.45 15.19 -4.18
CA ASN A 71 5.74 15.76 -4.57
C ASN A 71 5.95 15.77 -6.09
N GLY A 72 4.96 15.31 -6.86
CA GLY A 72 4.97 15.27 -8.31
C GLY A 72 5.89 14.21 -8.91
N LYS A 73 6.46 13.30 -8.11
CA LYS A 73 7.32 12.21 -8.60
C LYS A 73 6.56 10.92 -8.88
N PHE A 74 5.31 10.80 -8.42
CA PHE A 74 4.43 9.68 -8.78
C PHE A 74 3.19 10.18 -9.53
N THR A 75 3.26 10.07 -10.85
CA THR A 75 2.19 10.43 -11.79
C THR A 75 1.66 9.22 -12.57
N GLY A 76 2.42 8.13 -12.57
CA GLY A 76 1.98 6.85 -13.11
C GLY A 76 3.07 5.79 -13.05
N MET A 77 2.77 4.68 -13.72
CA MET A 77 3.57 3.46 -13.67
C MET A 77 5.01 3.60 -14.18
N GLU A 78 5.23 4.42 -15.21
CA GLU A 78 6.58 4.63 -15.76
C GLU A 78 7.51 5.30 -14.74
N ASP A 79 6.99 6.14 -13.83
CA ASP A 79 7.80 6.76 -12.77
C ASP A 79 8.37 5.69 -11.83
N ILE A 80 7.53 4.74 -11.42
CA ILE A 80 7.95 3.61 -10.59
C ILE A 80 8.93 2.73 -11.34
N ILE A 81 8.65 2.36 -12.60
CA ILE A 81 9.55 1.52 -13.40
C ILE A 81 10.93 2.17 -13.55
N ASN A 82 10.97 3.48 -13.84
CA ASN A 82 12.21 4.22 -14.03
C ASN A 82 13.02 4.33 -12.73
N GLU A 83 12.37 4.65 -11.61
CA GLU A 83 13.07 4.77 -10.33
C GLU A 83 13.54 3.41 -9.83
N PHE A 84 12.66 2.41 -9.86
CA PHE A 84 12.99 1.05 -9.45
C PHE A 84 14.16 0.50 -10.27
N GLY A 85 14.22 0.83 -11.58
CA GLY A 85 15.32 0.48 -12.48
C GLY A 85 16.71 0.98 -12.07
N LYS A 86 16.82 2.05 -11.28
CA LYS A 86 18.11 2.51 -10.74
C LYS A 86 18.68 1.53 -9.70
N GLY A 87 17.78 0.78 -9.06
CA GLY A 87 18.04 -0.22 -8.02
C GLY A 87 18.05 0.38 -6.62
N CYS A 88 17.53 -0.38 -5.66
CA CYS A 88 17.49 -0.03 -4.25
C CYS A 88 17.67 -1.28 -3.38
N GLY A 89 17.98 -1.10 -2.09
CA GLY A 89 18.04 -2.20 -1.12
C GLY A 89 16.66 -2.58 -0.56
N PHE A 90 15.81 -1.58 -0.37
CA PHE A 90 14.42 -1.74 0.05
C PHE A 90 13.50 -0.90 -0.83
N ALA A 91 12.27 -1.37 -1.03
CA ALA A 91 11.20 -0.58 -1.62
C ALA A 91 9.92 -0.75 -0.78
N PHE A 92 9.24 0.36 -0.49
CA PHE A 92 8.01 0.35 0.28
C PHE A 92 6.87 1.00 -0.51
N PHE A 93 5.80 0.25 -0.71
CA PHE A 93 4.58 0.67 -1.37
C PHE A 93 3.46 0.74 -0.33
N SER A 94 2.90 1.92 -0.06
CA SER A 94 1.75 2.09 0.85
C SER A 94 0.61 2.74 0.08
N GLY A 95 -0.51 2.03 -0.05
CA GLY A 95 -1.63 2.42 -0.90
C GLY A 95 -2.64 1.28 -1.07
N HIS A 96 -3.33 1.26 -2.21
CA HIS A 96 -4.36 0.27 -2.55
C HIS A 96 -3.80 -0.91 -3.32
N GLY A 97 -4.42 -2.07 -3.12
CA GLY A 97 -4.01 -3.32 -3.76
C GLY A 97 -5.17 -4.16 -4.26
N SER A 98 -4.87 -4.94 -5.29
CA SER A 98 -5.55 -6.18 -5.64
C SER A 98 -4.48 -7.22 -6.01
N PRO A 99 -4.83 -8.49 -6.30
CA PRO A 99 -3.83 -9.46 -6.72
C PRO A 99 -3.07 -9.06 -7.99
N GLY A 100 -3.62 -8.19 -8.85
CA GLY A 100 -2.99 -7.79 -10.11
C GLY A 100 -2.51 -6.35 -10.19
N VAL A 101 -2.77 -5.53 -9.17
CA VAL A 101 -2.58 -4.06 -9.23
C VAL A 101 -2.15 -3.54 -7.88
N TRP A 102 -1.19 -2.63 -7.89
CA TRP A 102 -0.98 -1.67 -6.81
C TRP A 102 -1.21 -0.25 -7.36
N ALA A 103 -1.92 0.57 -6.59
CA ALA A 103 -2.32 1.92 -6.96
C ALA A 103 -2.42 2.83 -5.74
N ASP A 104 -2.52 4.13 -5.97
CA ASP A 104 -2.71 5.14 -4.93
C ASP A 104 -3.66 6.25 -5.43
N HIS A 105 -3.91 7.27 -4.61
CA HIS A 105 -4.73 8.42 -4.99
C HIS A 105 -3.95 9.73 -5.08
N LEU A 106 -4.40 10.61 -5.97
CA LEU A 106 -3.99 12.00 -6.02
C LEU A 106 -4.41 12.72 -4.73
N PRO A 107 -3.58 13.64 -4.21
CA PRO A 107 -3.88 14.40 -3.01
C PRO A 107 -5.23 15.11 -3.07
N GLY A 108 -6.06 14.96 -2.04
CA GLY A 108 -7.37 15.60 -1.98
C GLY A 108 -8.44 15.02 -2.92
N ILE A 109 -8.17 13.89 -3.60
CA ILE A 109 -9.16 13.10 -4.37
C ILE A 109 -9.98 13.98 -5.34
N PRO A 110 -9.31 14.75 -6.23
CA PRO A 110 -10.00 15.72 -7.09
C PRO A 110 -10.96 15.01 -8.03
N GLY A 111 -12.22 15.44 -8.02
CA GLY A 111 -13.21 14.92 -8.94
C GLY A 111 -13.73 13.51 -8.62
N ASN A 112 -13.52 12.99 -7.40
CA ASN A 112 -13.89 11.66 -6.86
C ASN A 112 -12.79 10.57 -6.98
N ARG A 113 -12.98 9.44 -6.28
CA ARG A 113 -12.02 8.33 -6.21
C ARG A 113 -11.66 7.74 -7.58
N ILE A 114 -12.62 7.67 -8.50
CA ILE A 114 -12.39 7.11 -9.85
C ILE A 114 -11.41 7.99 -10.63
N ASN A 115 -11.57 9.31 -10.52
CA ASN A 115 -10.75 10.27 -11.25
C ASN A 115 -9.41 10.57 -10.57
N SER A 116 -9.28 10.23 -9.29
CA SER A 116 -8.06 10.48 -8.52
C SER A 116 -7.15 9.26 -8.41
N GLN A 117 -7.52 8.09 -8.93
CA GLN A 117 -6.70 6.89 -8.83
C GLN A 117 -5.51 6.95 -9.79
N ILE A 118 -4.30 6.69 -9.28
CA ILE A 118 -3.06 6.56 -10.03
C ILE A 118 -2.58 5.11 -9.93
N VAL A 119 -2.50 4.42 -11.07
CA VAL A 119 -1.97 3.05 -11.11
C VAL A 119 -0.46 3.09 -11.05
N GLY A 120 0.12 2.41 -10.06
CA GLY A 120 1.57 2.33 -9.87
C GLY A 120 2.18 1.13 -10.59
N LEU A 121 1.76 -0.09 -10.29
CA LEU A 121 2.27 -1.29 -10.97
C LEU A 121 1.14 -2.27 -11.21
N THR A 122 1.15 -2.93 -12.36
CA THR A 122 0.14 -3.94 -12.69
C THR A 122 0.74 -5.16 -13.37
N VAL A 123 0.25 -6.32 -12.96
CA VAL A 123 0.62 -7.62 -13.52
C VAL A 123 0.16 -7.72 -14.97
N SER A 124 -1.11 -7.42 -15.27
CA SER A 124 -1.65 -7.55 -16.62
C SER A 124 -2.59 -6.41 -17.00
N GLN A 125 -2.54 -5.92 -18.24
CA GLN A 125 -3.52 -4.96 -18.74
C GLN A 125 -4.69 -5.62 -19.49
N VAL A 126 -4.86 -6.95 -19.40
CA VAL A 126 -5.97 -7.69 -20.02
C VAL A 126 -7.18 -7.71 -19.10
N LYS A 127 -8.32 -7.26 -19.62
CA LYS A 127 -9.57 -7.08 -18.87
C LYS A 127 -10.81 -7.45 -19.71
N PRO A 128 -11.97 -7.74 -19.08
CA PRO A 128 -13.13 -8.27 -19.77
C PRO A 128 -14.02 -7.17 -20.40
N TYR A 129 -13.64 -5.90 -20.24
CA TYR A 129 -14.36 -4.73 -20.75
C TYR A 129 -13.48 -3.91 -21.69
N PHE A 130 -14.10 -3.22 -22.67
CA PHE A 130 -13.38 -2.45 -23.67
C PHE A 130 -12.64 -1.23 -23.06
N PRO A 131 -11.39 -0.93 -23.46
CA PRO A 131 -10.55 -1.74 -24.36
C PRO A 131 -10.08 -3.01 -23.65
N TYR A 132 -10.29 -4.18 -24.26
CA TYR A 132 -10.04 -5.49 -23.63
C TYR A 132 -8.58 -5.72 -23.21
N PHE A 133 -7.66 -4.92 -23.75
CA PHE A 133 -6.27 -4.92 -23.35
C PHE A 133 -5.61 -3.57 -23.62
N SER A 134 -4.43 -3.36 -23.05
CA SER A 134 -3.52 -2.26 -23.38
C SER A 134 -2.09 -2.81 -23.43
N LEU A 135 -1.22 -2.17 -24.21
CA LEU A 135 0.19 -2.57 -24.29
C LEU A 135 1.04 -1.79 -23.27
N PRO A 136 2.06 -2.42 -22.67
CA PRO A 136 2.38 -3.86 -22.76
C PRO A 136 1.34 -4.71 -22.02
N PHE A 137 1.15 -5.97 -22.45
CA PHE A 137 0.18 -6.87 -21.80
C PHE A 137 0.53 -7.16 -20.34
N PHE A 138 1.82 -7.24 -20.02
CA PHE A 138 2.32 -7.48 -18.67
C PHE A 138 3.33 -6.39 -18.26
N PRO A 139 2.89 -5.22 -17.79
CA PRO A 139 3.78 -4.09 -17.56
C PRO A 139 4.90 -4.31 -16.54
N MET A 140 4.68 -5.12 -15.51
CA MET A 140 5.73 -5.45 -14.54
C MET A 140 6.93 -6.18 -15.18
N GLU A 141 6.79 -6.78 -16.36
CA GLU A 141 7.94 -7.31 -17.12
C GLU A 141 8.86 -6.22 -17.68
N LYS A 142 8.50 -4.93 -17.56
CA LYS A 142 9.36 -3.81 -17.93
C LYS A 142 10.33 -3.37 -16.82
N LEU A 143 10.20 -3.90 -15.60
CA LEU A 143 11.15 -3.62 -14.53
C LEU A 143 12.58 -3.92 -15.01
N SER A 144 13.52 -3.04 -14.69
CA SER A 144 14.85 -2.99 -15.32
C SER A 144 16.00 -2.91 -14.32
N ASN A 145 15.75 -3.25 -13.06
CA ASN A 145 16.72 -3.22 -11.96
C ASN A 145 17.67 -4.42 -11.96
N GLU A 146 18.35 -4.65 -13.08
CA GLU A 146 19.22 -5.80 -13.37
C GLU A 146 20.13 -6.20 -12.19
N ASN A 147 19.81 -7.31 -11.52
CA ASN A 147 20.48 -7.86 -10.33
C ASN A 147 20.59 -6.91 -9.12
N LYS A 148 19.89 -5.79 -9.12
CA LYS A 148 19.76 -4.85 -8.00
C LYS A 148 18.41 -5.06 -7.33
N LEU A 149 18.26 -6.21 -6.69
CA LEU A 149 16.98 -6.74 -6.24
C LEU A 149 16.67 -6.30 -4.81
N PRO A 150 15.68 -5.41 -4.59
CA PRO A 150 15.30 -5.00 -3.24
C PRO A 150 14.49 -6.06 -2.52
N VAL A 151 14.41 -5.91 -1.19
CA VAL A 151 13.29 -6.45 -0.41
C VAL A 151 12.12 -5.46 -0.50
N VAL A 152 10.97 -5.95 -0.97
CA VAL A 152 9.76 -5.16 -1.16
C VAL A 152 8.80 -5.38 0.00
N VAL A 153 8.34 -4.30 0.62
CA VAL A 153 7.18 -4.31 1.53
C VAL A 153 6.03 -3.60 0.82
N VAL A 154 4.85 -4.21 0.81
CA VAL A 154 3.69 -3.65 0.11
C VAL A 154 2.43 -3.72 0.98
N GLY A 155 1.86 -2.55 1.26
CA GLY A 155 0.53 -2.38 1.84
C GLY A 155 -0.57 -2.42 0.78
N GLY A 156 -1.80 -2.50 1.24
CA GLY A 156 -2.99 -2.65 0.42
C GLY A 156 -3.50 -4.08 0.38
N CYS A 157 -4.69 -4.24 -0.20
CA CYS A 157 -5.39 -5.52 -0.20
C CYS A 157 -4.83 -6.52 -1.22
N HIS A 158 -4.77 -7.79 -0.87
CA HIS A 158 -4.59 -8.95 -1.76
C HIS A 158 -3.35 -8.97 -2.67
N ASN A 159 -2.40 -8.03 -2.51
CA ASN A 159 -1.19 -7.95 -3.32
C ASN A 159 -0.35 -9.25 -3.27
N SER A 160 -0.46 -10.02 -2.18
CA SER A 160 0.17 -11.32 -1.98
C SER A 160 -0.83 -12.50 -2.00
N GLN A 161 -2.02 -12.36 -2.60
CA GLN A 161 -2.97 -13.46 -2.74
C GLN A 161 -2.45 -14.56 -3.69
N PHE A 162 -1.56 -15.42 -3.21
CA PHE A 162 -0.79 -16.38 -4.01
C PHE A 162 -1.63 -17.56 -4.57
N ASN A 163 -2.91 -17.64 -4.25
CA ASN A 163 -3.83 -18.65 -4.79
C ASN A 163 -4.62 -18.20 -6.04
N VAL A 164 -4.29 -17.03 -6.61
CA VAL A 164 -4.85 -16.59 -7.90
C VAL A 164 -4.22 -17.33 -9.09
N SER A 165 -4.97 -17.46 -10.19
CA SER A 165 -4.48 -18.04 -11.44
C SER A 165 -5.31 -17.59 -12.64
N SER A 166 -4.77 -17.68 -13.86
CA SER A 166 -5.39 -17.21 -15.11
C SER A 166 -6.80 -17.76 -15.34
N ILE A 167 -6.98 -19.09 -15.20
CA ILE A 167 -8.27 -19.72 -15.47
C ILE A 167 -9.32 -19.28 -14.43
N PRO A 168 -9.07 -19.41 -13.12
CA PRO A 168 -9.99 -18.89 -12.10
C PRO A 168 -10.33 -17.40 -12.27
N THR A 169 -9.36 -16.55 -12.56
CA THR A 169 -9.59 -15.09 -12.69
C THR A 169 -10.46 -14.73 -13.90
N LEU A 170 -10.26 -15.41 -15.03
CA LEU A 170 -11.14 -15.27 -16.20
C LEU A 170 -12.54 -15.86 -15.96
N LEU A 171 -12.62 -16.99 -15.26
CA LEU A 171 -13.91 -17.60 -14.93
C LEU A 171 -14.66 -16.80 -13.88
N ASP A 172 -13.99 -16.10 -12.97
CA ASP A 172 -14.63 -15.35 -11.86
C ASP A 172 -15.57 -14.28 -12.40
N ILE A 173 -15.12 -13.45 -13.35
CA ILE A 173 -15.97 -12.45 -14.01
C ILE A 173 -17.12 -13.11 -14.77
N PHE A 174 -16.87 -14.20 -15.50
CA PHE A 174 -17.91 -14.90 -16.27
C PHE A 174 -18.99 -15.49 -15.35
N LEU A 175 -18.57 -16.16 -14.28
CA LEU A 175 -19.45 -16.79 -13.30
C LEU A 175 -20.22 -15.76 -12.48
N LEU A 176 -19.60 -14.64 -12.14
CA LEU A 176 -20.24 -13.54 -11.45
C LEU A 176 -21.31 -12.90 -12.33
N LEU A 177 -21.02 -12.62 -13.60
CA LEU A 177 -21.95 -11.95 -14.51
C LEU A 177 -23.11 -12.85 -14.96
N LEU A 178 -22.88 -14.14 -15.21
CA LEU A 178 -23.90 -15.05 -15.74
C LEU A 178 -24.67 -15.81 -14.66
N PHE A 179 -24.04 -16.09 -13.52
CA PHE A 179 -24.61 -16.96 -12.48
C PHE A 179 -24.59 -16.33 -11.08
N GLY A 180 -24.12 -15.09 -10.93
CA GLY A 180 -24.02 -14.43 -9.62
C GLY A 180 -23.03 -15.11 -8.66
N LYS A 181 -22.13 -15.95 -9.17
CA LYS A 181 -21.20 -16.75 -8.34
C LYS A 181 -19.83 -16.09 -8.28
N ASN A 182 -19.44 -15.66 -7.07
CA ASN A 182 -18.11 -15.11 -6.78
C ASN A 182 -17.16 -16.23 -6.33
N MET A 183 -15.99 -16.34 -6.95
CA MET A 183 -14.93 -17.30 -6.58
C MET A 183 -13.85 -16.69 -5.68
N TRP A 184 -14.03 -15.44 -5.24
CA TRP A 184 -13.15 -14.71 -4.33
C TRP A 184 -11.74 -14.56 -4.89
N MET A 185 -11.63 -14.33 -6.21
CA MET A 185 -10.35 -14.05 -6.86
C MET A 185 -9.88 -12.63 -6.58
N ASN A 186 -10.78 -11.69 -6.28
CA ASN A 186 -10.48 -10.29 -5.96
C ASN A 186 -9.70 -9.54 -7.07
N THR A 187 -9.73 -10.02 -8.31
CA THR A 187 -9.04 -9.38 -9.45
C THR A 187 -9.92 -8.42 -10.24
N TYR A 188 -11.19 -8.28 -9.84
CA TYR A 188 -12.16 -7.39 -10.49
C TYR A 188 -12.24 -7.63 -12.02
N GLY A 189 -12.10 -8.89 -12.41
CA GLY A 189 -12.13 -9.37 -13.78
C GLY A 189 -10.83 -9.26 -14.57
N GLN A 190 -9.81 -8.62 -14.01
CA GLN A 190 -8.49 -8.57 -14.62
C GLN A 190 -7.86 -9.97 -14.67
N LEU A 191 -7.19 -10.27 -15.79
CA LEU A 191 -6.42 -11.51 -15.92
C LEU A 191 -5.21 -11.42 -14.99
N VAL A 192 -5.16 -12.27 -13.97
CA VAL A 192 -4.01 -12.31 -13.05
C VAL A 192 -3.49 -13.74 -12.98
N PRO A 193 -2.41 -14.08 -13.70
CA PRO A 193 -1.82 -15.41 -13.66
C PRO A 193 -1.22 -15.74 -12.28
N GLU A 194 -0.65 -14.73 -11.63
CA GLU A 194 0.12 -14.80 -10.40
C GLU A 194 -0.02 -13.44 -9.68
N CYS A 195 -0.03 -13.43 -8.35
CA CYS A 195 -0.24 -12.19 -7.59
C CYS A 195 0.92 -11.20 -7.75
N TRP A 196 0.64 -9.92 -7.49
CA TRP A 196 1.56 -8.79 -7.63
C TRP A 196 2.89 -9.03 -6.91
N SER A 197 2.85 -9.46 -5.65
CA SER A 197 4.05 -9.72 -4.84
C SER A 197 4.88 -10.88 -5.40
N TRP A 198 4.25 -11.97 -5.83
CA TRP A 198 4.97 -13.08 -6.46
C TRP A 198 5.53 -12.68 -7.83
N TYR A 199 4.78 -11.85 -8.58
CA TYR A 199 5.22 -11.36 -9.88
C TYR A 199 6.48 -10.49 -9.77
N MET A 200 6.64 -9.71 -8.68
CA MET A 200 7.90 -9.03 -8.40
C MET A 200 9.06 -10.01 -8.18
N VAL A 201 8.84 -11.08 -7.42
CA VAL A 201 9.90 -12.02 -7.00
C VAL A 201 10.33 -12.97 -8.12
N LYS A 202 9.40 -13.40 -8.98
CA LYS A 202 9.67 -14.46 -9.97
C LYS A 202 10.49 -14.01 -11.19
N LEU A 203 10.66 -12.71 -11.41
CA LEU A 203 11.25 -12.19 -12.65
C LEU A 203 12.76 -12.51 -12.69
N PRO A 204 13.27 -13.17 -13.73
CA PRO A 204 14.70 -13.51 -13.79
C PRO A 204 15.59 -12.26 -13.84
N GLY A 205 16.48 -12.12 -12.86
CA GLY A 205 17.50 -11.06 -12.81
C GLY A 205 16.97 -9.63 -12.59
N ARG A 206 15.69 -9.47 -12.22
CA ARG A 206 15.04 -8.16 -11.98
C ARG A 206 13.85 -8.33 -11.05
N GLY A 207 13.14 -7.25 -10.72
CA GLY A 207 12.04 -7.31 -9.76
C GLY A 207 12.58 -7.30 -8.33
N ALA A 208 12.16 -8.23 -7.48
CA ALA A 208 12.53 -8.25 -6.06
C ALA A 208 13.22 -9.55 -5.66
N ILE A 209 14.08 -9.51 -4.62
CA ILE A 209 14.66 -10.73 -4.04
C ILE A 209 13.70 -11.37 -3.02
N ALA A 210 12.84 -10.55 -2.41
CA ALA A 210 11.73 -10.95 -1.57
C ALA A 210 10.64 -9.89 -1.58
N SER A 211 9.39 -10.29 -1.32
CA SER A 211 8.24 -9.40 -1.17
C SER A 211 7.40 -9.79 0.04
N ILE A 212 6.90 -8.81 0.79
CA ILE A 212 6.04 -9.00 1.96
C ILE A 212 4.76 -8.20 1.76
N GLY A 213 3.60 -8.83 1.97
CA GLY A 213 2.32 -8.16 1.79
C GLY A 213 1.12 -9.04 2.13
N ASN A 214 -0.08 -8.59 1.79
CA ASN A 214 -1.33 -9.18 2.27
C ASN A 214 -1.94 -10.20 1.32
N THR A 215 -2.30 -11.36 1.84
CA THR A 215 -3.12 -12.36 1.12
C THR A 215 -4.61 -12.01 1.06
N GLY A 216 -5.07 -11.12 1.95
CA GLY A 216 -6.47 -10.69 2.09
C GLY A 216 -6.64 -9.17 2.13
N PHE A 217 -7.71 -8.69 2.78
CA PHE A 217 -7.92 -7.26 3.02
C PHE A 217 -6.88 -6.69 4.00
N GLY A 218 -5.91 -5.95 3.47
CA GLY A 218 -4.95 -5.14 4.24
C GLY A 218 -5.65 -3.92 4.80
N TRP A 219 -6.27 -4.07 5.96
CA TRP A 219 -6.91 -2.97 6.68
C TRP A 219 -5.83 -2.06 7.24
N GLY A 220 -6.08 -0.76 7.25
CA GLY A 220 -5.20 0.21 7.86
C GLY A 220 -6.01 1.42 8.29
N TRP A 221 -5.50 2.12 9.29
CA TRP A 221 -6.08 3.37 9.71
C TRP A 221 -5.66 4.51 8.78
N GLU A 222 -6.59 5.41 8.49
CA GLU A 222 -6.37 6.57 7.63
C GLU A 222 -6.20 7.85 8.48
N GLY A 223 -5.77 8.93 7.84
CA GLY A 223 -5.72 10.24 8.51
C GLY A 223 -4.57 10.37 9.52
N GLU A 224 -4.83 11.12 10.60
CA GLU A 224 -3.86 11.41 11.65
C GLU A 224 -3.35 10.17 12.40
N PHE A 225 -4.10 9.07 12.36
CA PHE A 225 -3.79 7.86 13.10
C PHE A 225 -3.12 6.77 12.25
N CYS A 226 -2.79 7.05 10.99
CA CYS A 226 -2.27 6.03 10.05
C CYS A 226 -0.93 5.39 10.47
N THR A 227 -0.15 6.03 11.32
CA THR A 227 1.12 5.48 11.84
C THR A 227 0.95 4.68 13.13
N VAL A 228 -0.13 4.90 13.90
CA VAL A 228 -0.34 4.32 15.23
C VAL A 228 -1.48 3.30 15.28
N GLY A 229 -2.48 3.41 14.40
CA GLY A 229 -3.62 2.51 14.37
C GLY A 229 -3.29 1.14 13.79
N ALA A 230 -4.13 0.15 14.08
CA ALA A 230 -3.99 -1.24 13.66
C ALA A 230 -3.85 -1.41 12.13
N GLY A 231 -3.20 -2.51 11.75
CA GLY A 231 -3.15 -3.00 10.38
C GLY A 231 -1.92 -2.54 9.57
N ASP A 232 -2.14 -2.35 8.27
CA ASP A 232 -1.14 -2.18 7.22
C ASP A 232 -0.13 -1.08 7.54
N GLY A 233 -0.60 0.12 7.93
CA GLY A 233 0.30 1.24 8.22
C GLY A 233 1.29 0.92 9.33
N TRP A 234 0.82 0.30 10.40
CA TRP A 234 1.66 -0.05 11.54
C TRP A 234 2.57 -1.24 11.27
N ILE A 235 2.05 -2.35 10.73
CA ILE A 235 2.85 -3.58 10.54
C ILE A 235 3.93 -3.39 9.47
N THR A 236 3.63 -2.64 8.40
CA THR A 236 4.61 -2.40 7.32
C THR A 236 5.71 -1.45 7.77
N SER A 237 5.39 -0.36 8.47
CA SER A 237 6.41 0.56 9.02
C SER A 237 7.26 -0.10 10.11
N GLU A 238 6.68 -1.02 10.89
CA GLU A 238 7.39 -1.77 11.92
C GLU A 238 8.52 -2.64 11.37
N PHE A 239 8.37 -3.22 10.16
CA PHE A 239 9.45 -3.99 9.51
C PHE A 239 10.75 -3.18 9.38
N PHE A 240 10.64 -1.92 8.99
CA PHE A 240 11.77 -1.00 8.86
C PHE A 240 12.36 -0.64 10.22
N ARG A 241 11.53 -0.52 11.26
CA ARG A 241 11.99 -0.32 12.64
C ARG A 241 12.77 -1.50 13.19
N GLN A 242 12.30 -2.72 12.93
CA GLN A 242 12.98 -3.95 13.32
C GLN A 242 14.35 -4.08 12.63
N TYR A 243 14.48 -3.57 11.40
CA TYR A 243 15.76 -3.51 10.70
C TYR A 243 16.67 -2.41 11.26
N GLY A 244 16.21 -1.16 11.21
CA GLY A 244 17.05 0.02 11.42
C GLY A 244 17.36 0.33 12.89
N GLU A 245 16.41 0.12 13.80
CA GLU A 245 16.64 0.37 15.24
C GLU A 245 17.13 -0.87 15.98
N ASN A 246 16.52 -2.03 15.69
CA ASN A 246 16.80 -3.26 16.45
C ASN A 246 17.88 -4.14 15.82
N GLY A 247 18.33 -3.83 14.60
CA GLY A 247 19.42 -4.53 13.93
C GLY A 247 19.09 -5.96 13.49
N TYR A 248 17.80 -6.30 13.32
CA TYR A 248 17.41 -7.61 12.79
C TYR A 248 17.66 -7.66 11.28
N ASP A 249 18.82 -8.18 10.92
CA ASP A 249 19.35 -8.20 9.55
C ASP A 249 19.13 -9.53 8.82
N ILE A 250 18.56 -10.55 9.44
CA ILE A 250 18.08 -11.75 8.74
C ILE A 250 16.59 -11.58 8.44
N LEU A 251 16.20 -11.66 7.17
CA LEU A 251 14.84 -11.35 6.68
C LEU A 251 13.75 -12.08 7.47
N GLY A 252 13.89 -13.39 7.67
CA GLY A 252 12.93 -14.19 8.42
C GLY A 252 12.87 -13.82 9.91
N ILE A 253 14.00 -13.45 10.52
CA ILE A 253 14.03 -12.98 11.92
C ILE A 253 13.32 -11.63 12.00
N ASN A 254 13.65 -10.68 11.14
CA ASN A 254 13.00 -9.38 11.07
C ASN A 254 11.47 -9.50 10.89
N TYR A 255 11.05 -10.34 9.94
CA TYR A 255 9.65 -10.60 9.65
C TYR A 255 8.89 -11.19 10.85
N VAL A 256 9.48 -12.14 11.59
CA VAL A 256 8.84 -12.71 12.79
C VAL A 256 8.84 -11.71 13.95
N GLN A 257 9.91 -10.91 14.12
CA GLN A 257 9.97 -9.87 15.16
C GLN A 257 8.96 -8.75 14.90
N THR A 258 8.72 -8.41 13.63
CA THR A 258 7.68 -7.46 13.22
C THR A 258 6.31 -7.93 13.68
N GLN A 259 5.93 -9.18 13.38
CA GLN A 259 4.66 -9.74 13.82
C GLN A 259 4.57 -9.89 15.34
N THR A 260 5.67 -10.31 15.99
CA THR A 260 5.73 -10.42 17.45
C THR A 260 5.52 -9.07 18.13
N SER A 261 6.15 -8.01 17.60
CA SER A 261 5.98 -6.64 18.05
C SER A 261 4.53 -6.17 17.88
N TYR A 262 3.94 -6.43 16.70
CA TYR A 262 2.53 -6.12 16.42
C TYR A 262 1.61 -6.77 17.45
N ILE A 263 1.74 -8.09 17.66
CA ILE A 263 0.91 -8.86 18.60
C ILE A 263 1.04 -8.31 20.02
N ASN A 264 2.26 -8.02 20.46
CA ASN A 264 2.48 -7.52 21.82
C ASN A 264 1.94 -6.10 22.01
N HIS A 265 2.05 -5.25 20.99
CA HIS A 265 1.53 -3.89 21.03
C HIS A 265 0.00 -3.87 21.10
N PHE A 266 -0.68 -4.51 20.13
CA PHE A 266 -2.14 -4.38 20.00
C PHE A 266 -2.95 -5.19 21.04
N LYS A 267 -2.30 -6.07 21.81
CA LYS A 267 -2.93 -6.69 22.99
C LYS A 267 -3.32 -5.70 24.07
N GLU A 268 -2.55 -4.64 24.23
CA GLU A 268 -2.74 -3.63 25.30
C GLU A 268 -3.04 -2.23 24.74
N PHE A 269 -2.79 -2.02 23.44
CA PHE A 269 -3.11 -0.77 22.77
C PHE A 269 -4.60 -0.46 22.86
N THR A 270 -4.92 0.81 23.12
CA THR A 270 -6.28 1.34 23.00
C THR A 270 -6.16 2.77 22.49
N LEU A 271 -7.14 3.22 21.71
CA LEU A 271 -7.18 4.56 21.15
C LEU A 271 -8.62 5.09 21.17
N PRO A 272 -9.17 5.38 22.37
CA PRO A 272 -10.54 5.86 22.51
C PRO A 272 -10.80 7.24 21.89
N GLU A 273 -9.75 8.04 21.67
CA GLU A 273 -9.83 9.38 21.08
C GLU A 273 -10.13 9.41 19.58
N CYS A 274 -9.95 8.29 18.87
CA CYS A 274 -10.34 8.19 17.47
C CYS A 274 -11.87 8.13 17.34
N TRP A 275 -12.49 9.29 17.26
CA TRP A 275 -13.95 9.41 17.34
C TRP A 275 -14.71 8.63 16.25
N TRP A 276 -14.10 8.40 15.09
CA TRP A 276 -14.74 7.72 13.95
C TRP A 276 -14.54 6.21 13.98
N SER A 277 -13.51 5.71 14.68
CA SER A 277 -13.25 4.29 14.87
C SER A 277 -12.42 4.10 16.14
N PRO A 278 -13.02 4.15 17.34
CA PRO A 278 -12.28 3.96 18.58
C PRO A 278 -11.66 2.57 18.63
N ASP A 279 -10.38 2.48 19.00
CA ASP A 279 -9.71 1.19 19.21
C ASP A 279 -9.87 0.77 20.67
N ALA A 280 -10.50 -0.37 20.91
CA ALA A 280 -10.72 -0.92 22.25
C ALA A 280 -9.75 -2.06 22.59
N GLY A 281 -8.67 -2.20 21.81
CA GLY A 281 -7.70 -3.28 21.87
C GLY A 281 -8.00 -4.41 20.90
N TRP A 282 -7.16 -5.44 20.99
CA TRP A 282 -7.10 -6.57 20.05
C TRP A 282 -8.46 -7.03 19.50
N ASP A 283 -8.59 -6.99 18.18
CA ASP A 283 -9.79 -7.45 17.49
C ASP A 283 -9.51 -8.34 16.26
N TRP A 284 -10.53 -8.52 15.42
CA TRP A 284 -10.46 -9.35 14.21
C TRP A 284 -9.59 -8.73 13.10
N ILE A 285 -9.38 -7.40 13.10
CA ILE A 285 -8.46 -6.72 12.18
C ILE A 285 -7.03 -7.10 12.54
N ASP A 286 -6.70 -7.11 13.82
CA ASP A 286 -5.36 -7.49 14.31
C ASP A 286 -5.04 -8.96 14.01
N GLU A 287 -5.98 -9.86 14.34
CA GLU A 287 -5.82 -11.29 14.05
C GLU A 287 -5.61 -11.52 12.55
N LYS A 288 -6.43 -10.87 11.72
CA LYS A 288 -6.31 -10.97 10.26
C LYS A 288 -4.98 -10.41 9.76
N THR A 289 -4.54 -9.25 10.28
CA THR A 289 -3.29 -8.59 9.86
C THR A 289 -2.11 -9.53 9.99
N VAL A 290 -1.97 -10.19 11.15
CA VAL A 290 -0.89 -11.16 11.38
C VAL A 290 -1.03 -12.39 10.49
N GLN A 291 -2.24 -12.95 10.35
CA GLN A 291 -2.44 -14.18 9.57
C GLN A 291 -2.23 -14.01 8.07
N GLN A 292 -2.48 -12.81 7.54
CA GLN A 292 -2.50 -12.57 6.09
C GLN A 292 -1.20 -11.98 5.54
N TRP A 293 -0.35 -11.41 6.40
CA TRP A 293 0.87 -10.70 6.00
C TRP A 293 1.98 -11.70 5.75
N VAL A 294 2.21 -12.08 4.49
CA VAL A 294 3.08 -13.19 4.11
C VAL A 294 4.39 -12.72 3.50
N LEU A 295 5.47 -13.42 3.84
CA LEU A 295 6.77 -13.31 3.19
C LEU A 295 6.88 -14.29 2.00
N LEU A 296 7.15 -13.75 0.82
CA LEU A 296 7.51 -14.48 -0.40
C LEU A 296 8.99 -14.24 -0.71
N GLY A 297 9.85 -15.23 -0.49
CA GLY A 297 11.29 -15.14 -0.67
C GLY A 297 12.06 -16.08 0.26
N ASP A 298 13.39 -16.01 0.26
CA ASP A 298 14.23 -16.80 1.16
C ASP A 298 14.31 -16.13 2.54
N PRO A 299 13.73 -16.70 3.61
CA PRO A 299 13.78 -16.12 4.95
C PRO A 299 15.20 -16.10 5.56
N SER A 300 16.16 -16.85 4.99
CA SER A 300 17.55 -16.84 5.46
C SER A 300 18.39 -15.70 4.89
N LEU A 301 17.82 -14.90 3.98
CA LEU A 301 18.49 -13.75 3.37
C LEU A 301 18.99 -12.75 4.42
N LYS A 302 20.26 -12.35 4.29
CA LYS A 302 20.84 -11.23 5.04
C LYS A 302 20.52 -9.90 4.36
N LEU A 303 19.69 -9.08 5.01
CA LEU A 303 19.38 -7.70 4.67
C LEU A 303 20.65 -6.82 4.76
N GLY A 304 20.83 -5.91 3.81
CA GLY A 304 22.05 -5.09 3.71
C GLY A 304 23.25 -5.80 3.10
N GLY A 305 23.14 -7.10 2.76
CA GLY A 305 24.18 -7.86 2.06
C GLY A 305 25.24 -8.47 2.96
N TYR A 306 26.21 -9.12 2.33
CA TYR A 306 27.37 -9.75 2.99
C TYR A 306 28.61 -8.91 2.72
N SER A 307 29.34 -8.56 3.78
CA SER A 307 30.65 -7.90 3.73
C SER A 307 31.78 -8.89 3.49
#